data_AF-A0A850MJ23-F1
#
_entry.id   AF-A0A850MJ23-F1
#
_cell.length_a   1.000
_cell.length_b   1.000
_cell.length_c   1.000
_cell.angle_alpha   90.00
_cell.angle_beta   90.00
_cell.angle_gamma   90.00
#
_symmetry.space_group_name_H-M   'P 1'
#
loop_
_entity.id
_entity.type
_entity.pdbx_description
1 polymer ?
#
loop_
_entity_poly.entity_id
_entity_poly.type
_entity_poly.pdbx_seq_one_letter_code
_entity_poly.pdbx_strand_id
1 'polypeptide(L)'
;MIPGFVDLQVNGFKGIDFSDPNLKLEDIFFVSKHLAKHGILGFCPTIISSPLEVYEHNLPLIAEALQSKDGAQILGIHLEGPFINPEYGPRGVHPEDCIILPSIEIFEQFRTWSDDNIAILTLAPEREGALELIKHVVNTSKVVLSIGHLNAGKEIIQKAVDAGVQAATHIGNGLADMVHRHNNPLWPILADDRITGLLSQMARIYQSQW
;
A
#
# COMPACT_ATOMS: atom_id res chain seq x y z
N MET A 1 -14.88 27.17 -3.60
CA MET A 1 -15.12 25.74 -3.27
C MET A 1 -13.88 24.99 -3.72
N ILE A 2 -13.32 24.14 -2.86
CA ILE A 2 -12.27 23.20 -3.27
C ILE A 2 -12.94 21.88 -3.67
N PRO A 3 -12.44 21.15 -4.69
CA PRO A 3 -12.81 19.76 -4.90
C PRO A 3 -12.48 18.95 -3.64
N GLY A 4 -13.27 17.93 -3.32
CA GLY A 4 -12.97 17.05 -2.18
C GLY A 4 -11.67 16.27 -2.38
N PHE A 5 -11.14 15.71 -1.29
CA PHE A 5 -9.84 15.05 -1.26
C PHE A 5 -9.91 13.61 -1.76
N VAL A 6 -8.78 13.13 -2.27
CA VAL A 6 -8.56 11.70 -2.56
C VAL A 6 -7.45 11.21 -1.66
N ASP A 7 -7.68 10.12 -0.95
CA ASP A 7 -6.72 9.51 -0.02
C ASP A 7 -6.28 8.13 -0.51
N LEU A 8 -5.08 8.03 -1.07
CA LEU A 8 -4.57 6.81 -1.69
C LEU A 8 -4.03 5.79 -0.67
N GLN A 9 -4.01 6.12 0.63
CA GLN A 9 -3.50 5.23 1.65
C GLN A 9 -4.26 5.37 2.97
N VAL A 10 -5.36 4.61 3.11
CA VAL A 10 -6.15 4.54 4.34
C VAL A 10 -6.07 3.13 4.91
N ASN A 11 -5.27 2.92 5.96
CA ASN A 11 -5.23 1.62 6.67
C ASN A 11 -6.51 1.37 7.49
N GLY A 12 -7.16 2.43 7.96
CA GLY A 12 -8.34 2.33 8.81
C GLY A 12 -8.83 3.69 9.28
N PHE A 13 -10.03 3.74 9.87
CA PHE A 13 -10.59 4.95 10.46
C PHE A 13 -11.57 4.63 11.60
N LYS A 14 -11.59 5.47 12.64
CA LYS A 14 -12.54 5.36 13.76
C LYS A 14 -12.57 3.98 14.43
N GLY A 15 -11.39 3.38 14.63
CA GLY A 15 -11.23 2.08 15.29
C GLY A 15 -11.44 0.86 14.39
N ILE A 16 -11.75 1.06 13.10
CA ILE A 16 -11.75 -0.01 12.08
C ILE A 16 -10.42 -0.03 11.37
N ASP A 17 -9.82 -1.21 11.23
CA ASP A 17 -8.60 -1.49 10.47
C ASP A 17 -8.93 -2.46 9.33
N PHE A 18 -8.54 -2.14 8.10
CA PHE A 18 -8.75 -3.02 6.94
C PHE A 18 -7.88 -4.28 6.96
N SER A 19 -6.90 -4.36 7.86
CA SER A 19 -6.08 -5.55 8.10
C SER A 19 -6.58 -6.39 9.30
N ASP A 20 -7.74 -6.06 9.88
CA ASP A 20 -8.34 -6.87 10.96
C ASP A 20 -8.81 -8.23 10.39
N PRO A 21 -8.40 -9.38 10.96
CA PRO A 21 -8.88 -10.70 10.53
C PRO A 21 -10.39 -10.90 10.72
N ASN A 22 -11.06 -10.04 11.49
CA ASN A 22 -12.50 -10.08 11.71
C ASN A 22 -13.24 -8.96 10.97
N LEU A 23 -12.60 -8.29 10.00
CA LEU A 23 -13.22 -7.24 9.20
C LEU A 23 -14.55 -7.72 8.62
N LYS A 24 -15.56 -6.85 8.66
CA LYS A 24 -16.85 -7.08 8.03
C LYS A 24 -17.14 -6.03 6.98
N LEU A 25 -17.99 -6.38 6.02
CA LEU A 25 -18.45 -5.47 4.99
C LEU A 25 -19.07 -4.18 5.56
N GLU A 26 -19.82 -4.29 6.66
CA GLU A 26 -20.43 -3.16 7.35
C GLU A 26 -19.41 -2.14 7.90
N ASP A 27 -18.22 -2.61 8.29
CA ASP A 27 -17.14 -1.76 8.77
C ASP A 27 -16.57 -0.91 7.63
N ILE A 28 -16.44 -1.50 6.43
CA ILE A 28 -15.95 -0.79 5.23
C ILE A 28 -16.93 0.32 4.83
N PHE A 29 -18.23 0.02 4.83
CA PHE A 29 -19.26 1.03 4.59
C PHE A 29 -19.28 2.12 5.67
N PHE A 30 -19.07 1.75 6.93
CA PHE A 30 -18.97 2.70 8.02
C PHE A 30 -17.80 3.67 7.80
N VAL A 31 -16.61 3.16 7.47
CA VAL A 31 -15.42 3.98 7.18
C VAL A 31 -15.69 4.89 5.99
N SER A 32 -16.16 4.37 4.86
CA SER A 32 -16.45 5.15 3.64
C SER A 32 -17.39 6.34 3.93
N LYS A 33 -18.50 6.15 4.63
CA LYS A 33 -19.43 7.25 4.98
C LYS A 33 -18.80 8.28 5.90
N HIS A 34 -17.91 7.85 6.81
CA HIS A 34 -17.25 8.77 7.73
C HIS A 34 -16.12 9.55 7.06
N LEU A 35 -15.38 8.96 6.13
CA LEU A 35 -14.39 9.68 5.30
C LEU A 35 -15.06 10.80 4.49
N ALA A 36 -16.22 10.52 3.88
CA ALA A 36 -17.01 11.54 3.16
C ALA A 36 -17.39 12.74 4.04
N LYS A 37 -17.76 12.52 5.30
CA LYS A 37 -18.05 13.60 6.26
C LYS A 37 -16.83 14.48 6.58
N HIS A 38 -15.62 13.98 6.34
CA HIS A 38 -14.36 14.72 6.53
C HIS A 38 -13.80 15.28 5.21
N GLY A 39 -14.60 15.28 4.14
CA GLY A 39 -14.24 15.88 2.84
C GLY A 39 -13.42 14.97 1.92
N ILE A 40 -13.23 13.70 2.29
CA ILE A 40 -12.58 12.69 1.43
C ILE A 40 -13.66 12.09 0.53
N LEU A 41 -13.53 12.26 -0.78
CA LEU A 41 -14.51 11.78 -1.77
C LEU A 41 -14.08 10.50 -2.47
N GLY A 42 -12.78 10.19 -2.46
CA GLY A 42 -12.24 8.95 -3.00
C GLY A 42 -11.12 8.42 -2.08
N PHE A 43 -11.01 7.11 -1.93
CA PHE A 43 -9.92 6.54 -1.15
C PHE A 43 -9.54 5.12 -1.56
N CYS A 44 -8.35 4.67 -1.15
CA CYS A 44 -7.91 3.29 -1.28
C CYS A 44 -7.79 2.63 0.10
N PRO A 45 -8.68 1.69 0.46
CA PRO A 45 -8.47 0.80 1.60
C PRO A 45 -7.12 0.11 1.47
N THR A 46 -6.30 0.23 2.52
CA THR A 46 -4.92 -0.24 2.53
C THR A 46 -4.77 -1.41 3.49
N ILE A 47 -4.34 -2.56 2.97
CA ILE A 47 -3.97 -3.71 3.79
C ILE A 47 -2.45 -3.75 3.91
N ILE A 48 -1.94 -3.76 5.15
CA ILE A 48 -0.51 -3.92 5.41
C ILE A 48 -0.12 -5.40 5.40
N SER A 49 1.19 -5.72 5.35
CA SER A 49 1.72 -7.09 5.51
C SER A 49 0.96 -7.84 6.62
N SER A 50 0.23 -8.89 6.24
CA SER A 50 -0.63 -9.67 7.13
C SER A 50 -0.49 -11.16 6.83
N PRO A 51 -0.99 -12.07 7.70
CA PRO A 51 -1.12 -13.48 7.34
C PRO A 51 -1.95 -13.64 6.05
N LEU A 52 -1.68 -14.66 5.23
CA LEU A 52 -2.37 -14.85 3.94
C LEU A 52 -3.89 -14.97 4.11
N GLU A 53 -4.33 -15.54 5.23
CA GLU A 53 -5.73 -15.70 5.59
C GLU A 53 -6.46 -14.36 5.74
N VAL A 54 -5.74 -13.29 6.13
CA VAL A 54 -6.31 -11.93 6.20
C VAL A 54 -6.58 -11.39 4.80
N TYR A 55 -5.67 -11.61 3.85
CA TYR A 55 -5.91 -11.21 2.45
C TYR A 55 -7.04 -12.02 1.83
N GLU A 56 -7.07 -13.33 2.06
CA GLU A 56 -8.11 -14.23 1.58
C GLU A 56 -9.51 -13.83 2.10
N HIS A 57 -9.59 -13.39 3.37
CA HIS A 57 -10.84 -12.92 3.98
C HIS A 57 -11.22 -11.48 3.56
N ASN A 58 -10.26 -10.54 3.59
CA ASN A 58 -10.58 -9.11 3.49
C ASN A 58 -10.69 -8.59 2.05
N LEU A 59 -9.90 -9.13 1.11
CA LEU A 59 -9.93 -8.64 -0.27
C LEU A 59 -11.29 -8.81 -0.94
N PRO A 60 -12.00 -9.95 -0.80
CA PRO A 60 -13.35 -10.10 -1.36
C PRO A 60 -14.34 -9.10 -0.78
N LEU A 61 -14.26 -8.81 0.53
CA LEU A 61 -15.13 -7.85 1.20
C LEU A 61 -14.91 -6.42 0.68
N ILE A 62 -13.64 -6.04 0.47
CA ILE A 62 -13.34 -4.73 -0.10
C ILE A 62 -13.82 -4.67 -1.55
N ALA A 63 -13.57 -5.71 -2.35
CA ALA A 63 -14.03 -5.81 -3.74
C ALA A 63 -15.57 -5.66 -3.86
N GLU A 64 -16.32 -6.28 -2.95
CA GLU A 64 -17.77 -6.10 -2.87
C GLU A 64 -18.14 -4.65 -2.52
N ALA A 65 -17.43 -4.04 -1.56
CA ALA A 65 -17.70 -2.68 -1.12
C ALA A 65 -17.47 -1.61 -2.20
N LEU A 66 -16.61 -1.86 -3.20
CA LEU A 66 -16.38 -0.96 -4.34
C LEU A 66 -17.68 -0.66 -5.12
N GLN A 67 -18.66 -1.56 -5.09
CA GLN A 67 -19.93 -1.37 -5.79
C GLN A 67 -20.85 -0.37 -5.10
N SER A 68 -20.56 0.01 -3.85
CA SER A 68 -21.34 0.99 -3.11
C SER A 68 -21.17 2.39 -3.68
N LYS A 69 -22.28 3.13 -3.72
CA LYS A 69 -22.32 4.57 -4.07
C LYS A 69 -22.60 5.46 -2.87
N ASP A 70 -22.64 4.87 -1.67
CA ASP A 70 -22.92 5.57 -0.42
C ASP A 70 -21.63 5.82 0.35
N GLY A 71 -21.26 7.10 0.53
CA GLY A 71 -20.03 7.53 1.18
C GLY A 71 -18.92 7.94 0.21
N ALA A 72 -17.67 7.88 0.66
CA ALA A 72 -16.49 8.11 -0.16
C ALA A 72 -16.30 6.95 -1.14
N GLN A 73 -15.97 7.23 -2.39
CA GLN A 73 -15.77 6.21 -3.41
C GLN A 73 -14.50 5.41 -3.11
N ILE A 74 -14.59 4.08 -3.14
CA ILE A 74 -13.38 3.25 -3.14
C ILE A 74 -12.81 3.24 -4.56
N LEU A 75 -11.55 3.65 -4.70
CA LEU A 75 -10.87 3.76 -6.00
C LEU A 75 -10.12 2.49 -6.41
N GLY A 76 -10.04 1.53 -5.49
CA GLY A 76 -9.32 0.27 -5.61
C GLY A 76 -8.59 -0.05 -4.31
N ILE A 77 -7.96 -1.21 -4.27
CA ILE A 77 -7.25 -1.70 -3.09
C ILE A 77 -5.78 -1.30 -3.16
N HIS A 78 -5.22 -0.84 -2.04
CA HIS A 78 -3.78 -0.64 -1.89
C HIS A 78 -3.21 -1.80 -1.05
N LEU A 79 -2.35 -2.60 -1.66
CA LEU A 79 -1.56 -3.60 -0.95
C LEU A 79 -0.24 -2.96 -0.51
N GLU A 80 -0.09 -2.70 0.79
CA GLU A 80 1.14 -2.19 1.39
C GLU A 80 1.97 -3.37 1.90
N GLY A 81 2.75 -3.98 1.01
CA GLY A 81 3.33 -5.30 1.23
C GLY A 81 2.46 -6.44 0.68
N PRO A 82 2.77 -7.72 1.01
CA PRO A 82 3.74 -8.17 2.00
C PRO A 82 5.20 -8.22 1.51
N PHE A 83 5.46 -7.83 0.26
CA PHE A 83 6.76 -7.95 -0.42
C PHE A 83 7.76 -6.84 -0.08
N ILE A 84 7.88 -6.50 1.21
CA ILE A 84 8.69 -5.38 1.72
C ILE A 84 9.98 -5.86 2.42
N ASN A 85 10.80 -4.92 2.88
CA ASN A 85 12.01 -5.23 3.63
C ASN A 85 11.68 -5.60 5.09
N PRO A 86 12.13 -6.78 5.60
CA PRO A 86 11.84 -7.23 6.96
C PRO A 86 12.74 -6.61 8.04
N GLU A 87 13.82 -5.91 7.65
CA GLU A 87 14.74 -5.28 8.59
C GLU A 87 14.03 -4.27 9.49
N TYR A 88 14.45 -4.22 10.75
CA TYR A 88 14.02 -3.20 11.68
C TYR A 88 14.39 -1.80 11.17
N GLY A 89 13.45 -0.85 11.25
CA GLY A 89 13.51 0.43 10.54
C GLY A 89 12.62 0.38 9.29
N PRO A 90 13.13 -0.09 8.13
CA PRO A 90 12.35 -0.14 6.89
C PRO A 90 10.99 -0.84 7.02
N ARG A 91 10.93 -1.94 7.78
CA ARG A 91 9.69 -2.66 8.05
C ARG A 91 8.61 -1.81 8.71
N GLY A 92 8.98 -0.87 9.58
CA GLY A 92 8.03 -0.10 10.38
C GLY A 92 7.09 -0.99 11.22
N VAL A 93 5.79 -0.74 11.09
CA VAL A 93 4.74 -1.43 11.86
C VAL A 93 4.32 -2.80 11.29
N HIS A 94 4.89 -3.21 10.15
CA HIS A 94 4.53 -4.47 9.52
C HIS A 94 5.04 -5.65 10.38
N PRO A 95 4.20 -6.66 10.67
CA PRO A 95 4.64 -7.88 11.37
C PRO A 95 5.70 -8.63 10.55
N GLU A 96 6.83 -8.95 11.17
CA GLU A 96 7.96 -9.62 10.52
C GLU A 96 7.57 -10.96 9.89
N ASP A 97 6.82 -11.77 10.65
CA ASP A 97 6.40 -13.11 10.25
C ASP A 97 5.42 -13.12 9.07
N CYS A 98 4.88 -11.95 8.70
CA CYS A 98 3.97 -11.79 7.57
C CYS A 98 4.69 -11.29 6.29
N ILE A 99 5.98 -10.95 6.38
CA ILE A 99 6.75 -10.43 5.25
C ILE A 99 7.36 -11.60 4.50
N ILE A 100 6.89 -11.79 3.27
CA ILE A 100 7.33 -12.87 2.39
C ILE A 100 8.12 -12.31 1.21
N LEU A 101 8.82 -13.19 0.49
CA LEU A 101 9.48 -12.80 -0.75
C LEU A 101 8.44 -12.45 -1.82
N PRO A 102 8.72 -11.46 -2.69
CA PRO A 102 7.98 -11.25 -3.94
C PRO A 102 7.66 -12.57 -4.65
N SER A 103 6.38 -12.77 -4.97
CA SER A 103 5.91 -13.98 -5.66
C SER A 103 4.79 -13.63 -6.64
N ILE A 104 4.96 -14.08 -7.89
CA ILE A 104 3.94 -13.93 -8.94
C ILE A 104 2.69 -14.76 -8.58
N GLU A 105 2.86 -16.00 -8.12
CA GLU A 105 1.74 -16.83 -7.69
C GLU A 105 0.89 -16.15 -6.61
N ILE A 106 1.53 -15.61 -5.56
CA ILE A 106 0.80 -14.93 -4.48
C ILE A 106 0.12 -13.65 -4.99
N PHE A 107 0.78 -12.87 -5.85
CA PHE A 107 0.16 -11.69 -6.44
C PHE A 107 -1.09 -12.03 -7.27
N GLU A 108 -1.05 -13.10 -8.06
CA GLU A 108 -2.23 -13.55 -8.83
C GLU A 108 -3.36 -14.09 -7.93
N GLN A 109 -3.03 -14.67 -6.76
CA GLN A 109 -4.03 -14.98 -5.74
C GLN A 109 -4.70 -13.71 -5.20
N PHE A 110 -3.92 -12.67 -4.88
CA PHE A 110 -4.48 -11.38 -4.45
C PHE A 110 -5.38 -10.77 -5.52
N ARG A 111 -5.00 -10.82 -6.79
CA ARG A 111 -5.85 -10.37 -7.90
C ARG A 111 -7.15 -11.16 -7.96
N THR A 112 -7.09 -12.47 -7.77
CA THR A 112 -8.27 -13.34 -7.76
C THR A 112 -9.21 -12.97 -6.60
N TRP A 113 -8.70 -12.85 -5.37
CA TRP A 113 -9.51 -12.52 -4.20
C TRP A 113 -10.06 -11.09 -4.23
N SER A 114 -9.38 -10.16 -4.90
CA SER A 114 -9.81 -8.77 -5.04
C SER A 114 -10.71 -8.50 -6.25
N ASP A 115 -11.09 -9.54 -7.02
CA ASP A 115 -11.81 -9.39 -8.30
C ASP A 115 -11.10 -8.40 -9.26
N ASP A 116 -9.76 -8.48 -9.31
CA ASP A 116 -8.85 -7.63 -10.08
C ASP A 116 -8.91 -6.11 -9.74
N ASN A 117 -9.37 -5.75 -8.53
CA ASN A 117 -9.52 -4.36 -8.09
C ASN A 117 -8.32 -3.79 -7.31
N ILE A 118 -7.14 -4.40 -7.42
CA ILE A 118 -5.91 -3.81 -6.86
C ILE A 118 -5.57 -2.56 -7.68
N ALA A 119 -5.43 -1.42 -7.01
CA ALA A 119 -5.00 -0.16 -7.62
C ALA A 119 -3.51 0.10 -7.41
N ILE A 120 -2.98 -0.22 -6.23
CA ILE A 120 -1.59 0.09 -5.85
C ILE A 120 -0.98 -1.13 -5.17
N LEU A 121 0.25 -1.48 -5.55
CA LEU A 121 1.09 -2.44 -4.85
C LEU A 121 2.38 -1.75 -4.40
N THR A 122 2.59 -1.66 -3.08
CA THR A 122 3.84 -1.22 -2.48
C THR A 122 4.75 -2.41 -2.20
N LEU A 123 5.99 -2.36 -2.68
CA LEU A 123 7.00 -3.39 -2.46
C LEU A 123 8.41 -2.81 -2.31
N ALA A 124 9.32 -3.59 -1.71
CA ALA A 124 10.72 -3.22 -1.58
C ALA A 124 11.53 -3.80 -2.76
N PRO A 125 12.12 -2.96 -3.64
CA PRO A 125 12.70 -3.41 -4.90
C PRO A 125 14.00 -4.20 -4.76
N GLU A 126 14.64 -4.17 -3.60
CA GLU A 126 15.85 -4.94 -3.27
C GLU A 126 15.58 -6.40 -2.90
N ARG A 127 14.31 -6.78 -2.71
CA ARG A 127 13.92 -8.13 -2.34
C ARG A 127 14.12 -9.09 -3.51
N GLU A 128 14.55 -10.31 -3.21
CA GLU A 128 14.70 -11.36 -4.22
C GLU A 128 13.36 -11.61 -4.94
N GLY A 129 13.37 -11.62 -6.28
CA GLY A 129 12.17 -11.76 -7.11
C GLY A 129 11.38 -10.48 -7.36
N ALA A 130 11.75 -9.34 -6.76
CA ALA A 130 11.00 -8.08 -6.90
C ALA A 130 10.98 -7.57 -8.34
N LEU A 131 12.10 -7.65 -9.06
CA LEU A 131 12.20 -7.14 -10.42
C LEU A 131 11.35 -7.98 -11.40
N GLU A 132 11.33 -9.29 -11.20
CA GLU A 132 10.51 -10.24 -11.94
C GLU A 132 9.02 -9.96 -11.70
N LEU A 133 8.63 -9.76 -10.43
CA LEU A 133 7.26 -9.39 -10.07
C LEU A 133 6.85 -8.04 -10.67
N ILE A 134 7.71 -7.01 -10.58
CA ILE A 134 7.46 -5.68 -11.19
C ILE A 134 7.13 -5.83 -12.67
N LYS A 135 7.98 -6.53 -13.43
CA LYS A 135 7.79 -6.74 -14.87
C LYS A 135 6.51 -7.51 -15.17
N HIS A 136 6.19 -8.51 -14.35
CA HIS A 136 4.95 -9.27 -14.48
C HIS A 136 3.73 -8.35 -14.31
N VAL A 137 3.66 -7.61 -13.20
CA VAL A 137 2.55 -6.70 -12.87
C VAL A 137 2.32 -5.67 -13.98
N VAL A 138 3.39 -5.08 -14.51
CA VAL A 138 3.32 -4.10 -15.62
C VAL A 138 2.76 -4.73 -16.91
N ASN A 139 3.08 -5.99 -17.17
CA ASN A 139 2.64 -6.67 -18.40
C ASN A 139 1.22 -7.24 -18.30
N THR A 140 0.72 -7.52 -17.09
CA THR A 140 -0.53 -8.26 -16.89
C THR A 140 -1.66 -7.46 -16.25
N SER A 141 -1.39 -6.24 -15.79
CA SER A 141 -2.35 -5.43 -15.04
C SER A 141 -2.17 -3.92 -15.23
N LYS A 142 -3.05 -3.13 -14.61
CA LYS A 142 -2.93 -1.66 -14.52
C LYS A 142 -2.54 -1.19 -13.11
N VAL A 143 -2.07 -2.10 -12.26
CA VAL A 143 -1.69 -1.79 -10.88
C VAL A 143 -0.53 -0.80 -10.89
N VAL A 144 -0.67 0.28 -10.13
CA VAL A 144 0.41 1.23 -9.90
C VAL A 144 1.41 0.58 -8.94
N LEU A 145 2.65 0.43 -9.41
CA LEU A 145 3.75 -0.04 -8.59
C LEU A 145 4.38 1.11 -7.82
N SER A 146 4.40 0.96 -6.50
CA SER A 146 5.00 1.89 -5.56
C SER A 146 6.16 1.24 -4.83
N ILE A 147 7.24 1.99 -4.59
CA ILE A 147 8.33 1.56 -3.72
C ILE A 147 8.17 2.15 -2.32
N GLY A 148 8.31 1.32 -1.31
CA GLY A 148 8.19 1.69 0.10
C GLY A 148 8.76 0.60 0.99
N HIS A 149 8.97 0.91 2.27
CA HIS A 149 9.52 -0.07 3.23
C HIS A 149 10.81 -0.72 2.74
N LEU A 150 11.77 0.11 2.31
CA LEU A 150 12.95 -0.30 1.57
C LEU A 150 14.26 0.21 2.19
N ASN A 151 15.34 -0.47 1.85
CA ASN A 151 16.72 -0.11 2.13
C ASN A 151 17.59 -0.28 0.87
N ALA A 152 17.05 0.10 -0.28
CA ALA A 152 17.70 -0.09 -1.57
C ALA A 152 18.70 1.02 -1.91
N GLY A 153 19.81 0.64 -2.53
CA GLY A 153 20.74 1.58 -3.16
C GLY A 153 20.20 2.14 -4.48
N LYS A 154 20.81 3.23 -4.96
CA LYS A 154 20.43 3.93 -6.20
C LYS A 154 20.24 3.02 -7.41
N GLU A 155 21.15 2.08 -7.64
CA GLU A 155 21.09 1.21 -8.83
C GLU A 155 19.86 0.29 -8.83
N ILE A 156 19.45 -0.20 -7.66
CA ILE A 156 18.27 -1.06 -7.52
C ILE A 156 17.00 -0.24 -7.76
N ILE A 157 16.93 0.96 -7.18
CA ILE A 157 15.79 1.87 -7.38
C ILE A 157 15.67 2.23 -8.87
N GLN A 158 16.78 2.59 -9.52
CA GLN A 158 16.80 2.92 -10.94
C GLN A 158 16.27 1.75 -11.79
N LYS A 159 16.74 0.52 -11.53
CA LYS A 159 16.27 -0.68 -12.23
C LYS A 159 14.77 -0.93 -12.03
N ALA A 160 14.25 -0.65 -10.85
CA ALA A 160 12.82 -0.79 -10.55
C ALA A 160 11.98 0.25 -11.29
N VAL A 161 12.42 1.51 -11.33
CA VAL A 161 11.75 2.57 -12.10
C VAL A 161 11.81 2.28 -13.59
N ASP A 162 12.97 1.84 -14.10
CA ASP A 162 13.13 1.45 -15.51
C ASP A 162 12.24 0.24 -15.88
N ALA A 163 11.91 -0.61 -14.92
CA ALA A 163 11.00 -1.73 -15.09
C ALA A 163 9.51 -1.36 -14.92
N GLY A 164 9.20 -0.13 -14.49
CA GLY A 164 7.83 0.40 -14.47
C GLY A 164 7.28 0.79 -13.09
N VAL A 165 8.11 0.93 -12.05
CA VAL A 165 7.70 1.61 -10.80
C VAL A 165 7.40 3.09 -11.09
N GLN A 166 6.31 3.60 -10.53
CA GLN A 166 5.81 4.96 -10.80
C GLN A 166 5.53 5.79 -9.54
N ALA A 167 5.56 5.17 -8.36
CA ALA A 167 5.26 5.84 -7.10
C ALA A 167 6.24 5.49 -5.99
N ALA A 168 6.29 6.33 -4.96
CA ALA A 168 6.96 6.02 -3.71
C ALA A 168 6.01 6.27 -2.53
N THR A 169 5.80 5.23 -1.72
CA THR A 169 4.87 5.25 -0.60
C THR A 169 5.47 6.04 0.56
N HIS A 170 4.66 6.94 1.15
CA HIS A 170 4.94 7.78 2.32
C HIS A 170 6.39 8.27 2.47
N ILE A 171 6.92 8.91 1.41
CA ILE A 171 8.32 9.33 1.31
C ILE A 171 8.85 9.91 2.63
N GLY A 172 9.88 9.26 3.17
CA GLY A 172 10.52 9.61 4.44
C GLY A 172 10.16 8.67 5.60
N ASN A 173 9.10 7.86 5.47
CA ASN A 173 8.73 6.79 6.39
C ASN A 173 9.09 5.42 5.82
N GLY A 174 9.05 4.37 6.65
CA GLY A 174 9.40 3.01 6.22
C GLY A 174 10.84 2.92 5.70
N LEU A 175 11.76 3.63 6.36
CA LEU A 175 13.19 3.62 6.08
C LEU A 175 13.96 3.27 7.36
N ALA A 176 15.27 3.06 7.24
CA ALA A 176 16.14 2.90 8.41
C ALA A 176 16.06 4.12 9.34
N ASP A 177 16.09 3.88 10.66
CA ASP A 177 16.04 4.93 11.70
C ASP A 177 17.11 6.02 11.50
N MET A 178 18.28 5.60 11.02
CA MET A 178 19.38 6.47 10.64
C MET A 178 19.73 6.23 9.18
N VAL A 179 19.48 7.23 8.34
CA VAL A 179 19.73 7.14 6.91
C VAL A 179 21.14 7.61 6.58
N HIS A 180 21.91 6.78 5.88
CA HIS A 180 23.29 7.10 5.52
C HIS A 180 23.35 8.22 4.46
N ARG A 181 24.19 9.24 4.66
CA ARG A 181 24.28 10.42 3.77
C ARG A 181 24.39 10.09 2.28
N HIS A 182 25.24 9.12 1.94
CA HIS A 182 25.57 8.77 0.54
C HIS A 182 24.84 7.53 0.04
N ASN A 183 24.40 6.66 0.95
CA ASN A 183 23.65 5.45 0.62
C ASN A 183 22.23 5.64 1.18
N ASN A 184 21.51 6.55 0.53
CA ASN A 184 20.19 7.00 0.96
C ASN A 184 19.18 6.66 -0.14
N PRO A 185 18.14 5.87 0.14
CA PRO A 185 17.09 5.58 -0.84
C PRO A 185 16.28 6.82 -1.24
N LEU A 186 16.24 7.87 -0.41
CA LEU A 186 15.52 9.12 -0.72
C LEU A 186 16.11 9.88 -1.90
N TRP A 187 17.44 9.94 -2.03
CA TRP A 187 18.06 10.72 -3.11
C TRP A 187 17.68 10.26 -4.52
N PRO A 188 17.80 8.97 -4.88
CA PRO A 188 17.38 8.50 -6.19
C PRO A 188 15.85 8.61 -6.39
N ILE A 189 15.04 8.47 -5.33
CA ILE A 189 13.58 8.64 -5.42
C ILE A 189 13.22 10.10 -5.74
N LEU A 190 13.77 11.04 -4.98
CA LEU A 190 13.48 12.48 -5.14
C LEU A 190 14.08 13.09 -6.41
N ALA A 191 15.09 12.44 -7.00
CA ALA A 191 15.76 12.92 -8.21
C ALA A 191 15.18 12.35 -9.51
N ASP A 192 14.22 11.43 -9.45
CA ASP A 192 13.62 10.80 -10.63
C ASP A 192 12.20 11.32 -10.87
N ASP A 193 12.03 12.16 -11.89
CA ASP A 193 10.75 12.80 -12.25
C ASP A 193 9.65 11.80 -12.67
N ARG A 194 9.99 10.51 -12.86
CA ARG A 194 9.03 9.45 -13.17
C ARG A 194 8.33 8.94 -11.91
N ILE A 195 8.83 9.25 -10.71
CA ILE A 195 8.24 8.82 -9.45
C ILE A 195 7.31 9.90 -8.89
N THR A 196 6.06 9.52 -8.63
CA THR A 196 5.12 10.32 -7.84
C THR A 196 5.26 9.98 -6.36
N GLY A 197 5.59 10.97 -5.54
CA GLY A 197 5.63 10.80 -4.09
C GLY A 197 4.24 10.79 -3.47
N LEU A 198 3.94 9.73 -2.72
CA LEU A 198 2.79 9.68 -1.82
C LEU A 198 3.23 10.18 -0.46
N LEU A 199 2.44 11.05 0.16
CA LEU A 199 2.66 11.52 1.52
C LEU A 199 1.48 11.03 2.36
N SER A 200 1.76 10.23 3.38
CA SER A 200 0.75 9.90 4.39
C SER A 200 0.96 10.78 5.62
N GLN A 201 -0.12 11.28 6.19
CA GLN A 201 -0.12 11.68 7.59
C GLN A 201 -0.51 10.45 8.41
N MET A 202 0.26 10.09 9.43
CA MET A 202 -0.14 9.04 10.37
C MET A 202 -1.39 9.48 11.15
N ALA A 203 -2.58 9.19 10.61
CA ALA A 203 -3.81 9.27 11.36
C ALA A 203 -3.89 8.03 12.26
N ARG A 204 -3.79 8.21 13.58
CA ARG A 204 -3.94 7.11 14.55
C ARG A 204 -5.33 6.49 14.40
N ILE A 205 -5.39 5.21 14.02
CA ILE A 205 -6.65 4.42 13.88
C ILE A 205 -7.44 4.43 15.21
N TYR A 206 -6.73 4.49 16.34
CA TYR A 206 -7.29 4.60 17.68
C TYR A 206 -7.44 6.06 18.12
N GLN A 207 -8.64 6.62 17.97
CA GLN A 207 -9.10 7.70 18.85
C GLN A 207 -9.95 7.10 19.98
N SER A 208 -9.31 6.68 21.07
CA SER A 208 -9.96 6.55 22.37
C SER A 208 -8.96 6.76 23.51
N GLN A 209 -9.10 7.92 24.16
CA GLN A 209 -8.68 8.28 25.53
C GLN A 209 -7.17 8.21 25.83
N TRP A 210 -6.46 9.33 25.64
CA TRP A 210 -6.03 10.32 26.65
C TRP A 210 -5.25 11.43 25.93
#